data_AF-A0A4R0Q7E7-F1
#
_entry.id   AF-A0A4R0Q7E7-F1
#
_cell.length_a   1.000
_cell.length_b   1.000
_cell.length_c   1.000
_cell.angle_alpha   90.00
_cell.angle_beta   90.00
_cell.angle_gamma   90.00
#
_symmetry.space_group_name_H-M   'P 1'
#
loop_
_entity.id
_entity.type
_entity.pdbx_description
1 polymer ?
#
loop_
_entity_poly.entity_id
_entity_poly.type
_entity_poly.pdbx_seq_one_letter_code
_entity_poly.pdbx_strand_id
1 'polypeptide(L)'
;MLGVRPLDALAQPGLPEMQQAGSFIRNSFFSMRDLSYVISALIALVGAVVIYHKWQMGKDVSMDIPAWFFSSIFVLLTGAFLSQLFGI
;
A
#
# COMPACT_ATOMS: atom_id res chain seq x y z
N MET A 1 43.05 -18.36 42.77
CA MET A 1 41.83 -17.54 42.62
C MET A 1 41.72 -17.13 41.15
N LEU A 2 40.95 -17.86 40.36
CA LEU A 2 40.75 -17.59 38.93
C LEU A 2 39.66 -16.52 38.80
N GLY A 3 40.06 -15.28 38.48
CA GLY A 3 39.15 -14.18 38.25
C GLY A 3 38.40 -14.38 36.94
N VAL A 4 37.09 -14.60 37.04
CA VAL A 4 36.18 -14.61 35.90
C VAL A 4 36.14 -13.19 35.34
N ARG A 5 36.81 -12.96 34.21
CA ARG A 5 36.58 -11.75 33.42
C ARG A 5 35.19 -11.87 32.81
N PRO A 6 34.26 -10.92 33.01
CA PRO A 6 33.09 -10.88 32.17
C PRO A 6 33.64 -10.72 30.75
N LEU A 7 33.35 -11.69 29.89
CA LEU A 7 33.38 -11.41 28.46
C LEU A 7 32.33 -10.32 28.30
N ASP A 8 32.77 -9.05 28.22
CA ASP A 8 31.99 -8.02 27.59
C ASP A 8 31.65 -8.59 26.22
N ALA A 9 30.46 -9.17 26.12
CA ALA A 9 29.92 -9.56 24.85
C ALA A 9 29.96 -8.28 24.03
N LEU A 10 30.83 -8.24 23.03
CA LEU A 10 30.80 -7.23 21.99
C LEU A 10 29.53 -7.45 21.16
N ALA A 11 28.37 -7.48 21.81
CA ALA A 11 27.12 -7.13 21.18
C ALA A 11 27.29 -5.65 20.86
N GLN A 12 27.73 -5.38 19.62
CA GLN A 12 27.71 -4.03 19.07
C GLN A 12 26.32 -3.49 19.38
N PRO A 13 26.19 -2.27 19.96
CA PRO A 13 24.89 -1.74 20.29
C PRO A 13 24.04 -1.82 19.03
N GLY A 14 22.94 -2.58 19.05
CA GLY A 14 22.11 -2.82 17.86
C GLY A 14 21.39 -1.57 17.34
N LEU A 15 21.83 -0.37 17.75
CA LEU A 15 21.31 0.92 17.34
C LEU A 15 21.45 1.14 15.82
N PRO A 16 22.59 0.83 15.17
CA PRO A 16 22.70 0.93 13.71
C PRO A 16 21.77 -0.05 13.00
N GLU A 17 21.67 -1.28 13.51
CA GLU A 17 20.83 -2.34 12.95
C GLU A 17 19.33 -2.02 13.12
N MET A 18 18.93 -1.43 14.26
CA MET A 18 17.58 -0.94 14.51
C MET A 18 17.23 0.27 13.64
N GLN A 19 18.17 1.20 13.43
CA GLN A 19 17.98 2.32 12.52
C GLN A 19 17.84 1.83 11.06
N GLN A 20 18.63 0.84 10.67
CA GLN A 20 18.56 0.20 9.35
C GLN A 20 17.27 -0.61 9.17
N ALA A 21 16.83 -1.35 10.20
CA ALA A 21 15.55 -2.04 10.19
C ALA A 21 14.38 -1.03 10.07
N GLY A 22 14.43 0.09 10.80
CA GLY A 22 13.44 1.15 10.71
C GLY A 22 13.34 1.78 9.32
N SER A 23 14.48 2.05 8.67
CA SER A 23 14.50 2.59 7.31
C SER A 23 14.03 1.58 6.27
N PHE A 24 14.42 0.31 6.40
CA PHE A 24 13.93 -0.77 5.53
C PHE A 24 12.42 -0.96 5.63
N ILE A 25 11.88 -0.98 6.85
CA ILE A 25 10.44 -1.10 7.09
C ILE A 25 9.70 0.08 6.43
N ARG A 26 10.14 1.31 6.67
CA ARG A 26 9.56 2.52 6.04
C ARG A 26 9.60 2.44 4.51
N ASN A 27 10.75 2.11 3.93
CA ASN A 27 10.91 2.01 2.48
C ASN A 27 10.03 0.90 1.88
N SER A 28 9.93 -0.25 2.56
CA SER A 28 9.04 -1.34 2.16
C SER A 28 7.58 -0.91 2.18
N PHE A 29 7.16 -0.14 3.19
CA PHE A 29 5.81 0.42 3.26
C PHE A 29 5.51 1.41 2.12
N PHE A 30 6.44 2.31 1.78
CA PHE A 30 6.27 3.20 0.62
C PHE A 30 6.15 2.42 -0.68
N SER A 31 7.02 1.42 -0.90
CA SER A 31 6.97 0.59 -2.10
C SER A 31 5.66 -0.21 -2.21
N MET A 32 5.18 -0.79 -1.11
CA MET A 32 3.89 -1.49 -1.06
C MET A 32 2.71 -0.54 -1.30
N ARG A 33 2.79 0.69 -0.78
CA ARG A 33 1.77 1.72 -0.99
C ARG A 33 1.68 2.12 -2.47
N ASP A 34 2.81 2.34 -3.12
CA ASP A 34 2.87 2.65 -4.55
C ASP A 34 2.29 1.51 -5.39
N LEU A 35 2.64 0.26 -5.06
CA LEU A 35 2.06 -0.92 -5.70
C LEU A 35 0.53 -0.99 -5.52
N SER A 36 0.01 -0.68 -4.33
CA SER A 36 -1.42 -0.65 -4.05
C SER A 36 -2.16 0.39 -4.92
N TYR A 37 -1.57 1.57 -5.12
CA TYR A 37 -2.13 2.57 -6.04
C TYR A 37 -2.15 2.08 -7.49
N VAL A 38 -1.08 1.40 -7.95
CA VAL A 38 -1.03 0.80 -9.29
C VAL A 38 -2.12 -0.25 -9.47
N ILE A 39 -2.27 -1.18 -8.52
CA ILE A 39 -3.32 -2.22 -8.57
C ILE A 39 -4.72 -1.59 -8.58
N SER A 40 -4.95 -0.58 -7.74
CA SER A 40 -6.23 0.14 -7.69
C SER A 40 -6.56 0.80 -9.04
N ALA A 41 -5.57 1.42 -9.68
CA ALA A 41 -5.74 2.01 -11.01
C ALA A 41 -6.07 0.94 -12.06
N LEU A 42 -5.42 -0.22 -12.03
CA LEU A 42 -5.72 -1.32 -12.94
C LEU A 42 -7.15 -1.84 -12.77
N ILE A 43 -7.62 -2.02 -11.52
CA ILE A 43 -9.01 -2.45 -11.25
C ILE A 43 -10.02 -1.41 -11.79
N ALA A 44 -9.76 -0.12 -11.58
CA ALA A 44 -10.60 0.95 -12.11
C ALA A 44 -10.67 0.91 -13.65
N LEU A 45 -9.53 0.72 -14.32
CA LEU A 45 -9.45 0.60 -15.78
C LEU A 45 -10.24 -0.61 -16.29
N VAL A 46 -10.14 -1.77 -15.63
CA VAL A 46 -10.92 -2.96 -16.00
C VAL A 46 -12.42 -2.69 -15.90
N GLY A 47 -12.87 -2.00 -14.84
CA GLY A 47 -14.27 -1.59 -14.71
C GLY A 47 -14.73 -0.68 -15.87
N ALA A 48 -13.89 0.25 -16.29
CA ALA A 48 -14.18 1.14 -17.43
C ALA A 48 -14.36 0.35 -18.74
N VAL A 49 -13.48 -0.63 -18.98
CA VAL A 49 -13.56 -1.50 -20.17
C VAL A 49 -14.86 -2.30 -20.18
N VAL A 50 -15.29 -2.80 -19.02
CA VAL A 50 -16.57 -3.53 -18.90
C VAL A 50 -17.76 -2.65 -19.24
N ILE A 51 -17.81 -1.40 -18.75
CA ILE A 51 -18.89 -0.45 -19.07
C ILE A 51 -18.87 -0.10 -20.55
N TYR A 52 -17.70 0.20 -21.10
CA TYR A 52 -17.55 0.46 -22.52
C TYR A 52 -18.07 -0.71 -23.36
N HIS A 53 -17.76 -1.95 -22.96
CA HIS A 53 -18.27 -3.13 -23.63
C HIS A 53 -19.81 -3.24 -23.56
N LYS A 54 -20.42 -2.98 -22.40
CA LYS A 54 -21.90 -2.92 -22.26
C LYS A 54 -22.49 -1.88 -23.21
N TRP A 55 -21.86 -0.71 -23.33
CA TRP A 55 -22.31 0.35 -24.22
C TRP A 55 -22.22 -0.06 -25.70
N GLN A 56 -21.13 -0.71 -26.12
CA GLN A 56 -20.98 -1.24 -27.48
C GLN A 56 -22.02 -2.33 -27.82
N MET A 57 -22.56 -3.03 -26.82
CA MET A 57 -23.66 -3.98 -26.98
C MET A 57 -25.05 -3.32 -27.05
N GLY A 58 -25.13 -1.98 -27.02
CA GLY A 58 -26.38 -1.24 -27.02
C GLY A 58 -27.14 -1.27 -25.69
N LYS A 59 -26.49 -1.66 -24.58
CA LYS A 59 -27.10 -1.58 -23.24
C LYS A 59 -27.08 -0.14 -22.74
N ASP A 60 -28.12 0.26 -22.01
CA ASP A 60 -28.10 1.51 -21.25
C ASP A 60 -27.08 1.41 -20.10
N VAL A 61 -26.17 2.39 -20.04
CA VAL A 61 -25.08 2.50 -19.06
C VAL A 61 -25.20 3.77 -18.21
N SER A 62 -26.30 4.51 -18.32
CA SER A 62 -26.54 5.78 -17.63
C SER A 62 -26.34 5.68 -16.11
N MET A 63 -26.72 4.56 -15.49
CA MET A 63 -26.49 4.27 -14.07
C MET A 63 -25.15 3.59 -13.78
N ASP A 64 -24.59 2.85 -14.74
CA ASP A 64 -23.33 2.13 -14.56
C ASP A 64 -22.14 3.08 -14.47
N ILE A 65 -22.13 4.14 -15.29
CA ILE A 65 -21.05 5.15 -15.33
C ILE A 65 -20.83 5.81 -13.97
N PRO A 66 -21.84 6.42 -13.32
CA PRO A 66 -21.64 7.03 -12.00
C PRO A 66 -21.29 5.98 -10.94
N ALA A 67 -21.91 4.79 -10.98
CA ALA A 67 -21.63 3.73 -10.01
C ALA A 67 -20.15 3.29 -10.04
N TRP A 68 -19.60 3.06 -11.24
CA TRP A 68 -18.18 2.75 -11.41
C TRP A 68 -17.27 3.91 -11.05
N PHE A 69 -17.64 5.14 -11.41
CA PHE A 69 -16.83 6.32 -11.12
C PHE A 69 -16.66 6.52 -9.60
N PHE A 70 -17.76 6.49 -8.84
CA PHE A 70 -17.70 6.61 -7.39
C PHE A 70 -17.00 5.42 -6.73
N SER A 71 -17.23 4.19 -7.21
CA SER A 71 -16.53 3.00 -6.72
C SER A 71 -15.01 3.09 -6.96
N SER A 72 -14.59 3.52 -8.14
CA SER A 72 -13.17 3.64 -8.50
C SER A 72 -12.46 4.69 -7.66
N ILE A 73 -13.09 5.85 -7.46
CA ILE A 73 -12.56 6.91 -6.57
C ILE A 73 -12.47 6.40 -5.13
N PHE A 74 -13.50 5.70 -4.65
CA PHE A 74 -13.51 5.15 -3.30
C PHE A 74 -12.32 4.21 -3.08
N VAL A 75 -12.06 3.29 -4.02
CA VAL A 75 -10.92 2.35 -3.93
C VAL A 75 -9.59 3.12 -3.93
N LEU A 76 -9.41 4.08 -4.85
CA LEU A 76 -8.17 4.88 -4.92
C LEU A 76 -7.91 5.69 -3.64
N LEU A 77 -8.96 6.26 -3.04
CA LEU A 77 -8.84 7.07 -1.83
C LEU A 77 -8.74 6.23 -0.55
N THR A 78 -9.18 4.97 -0.57
CA THR A 78 -9.16 4.11 0.62
C THR A 78 -7.74 3.96 1.19
N GLY A 79 -6.72 3.83 0.34
CA GLY A 79 -5.33 3.75 0.79
C GLY A 79 -4.85 5.02 1.49
N ALA A 80 -5.23 6.20 0.98
CA ALA A 80 -4.89 7.47 1.61
C ALA A 80 -5.66 7.69 2.92
N PHE A 81 -6.94 7.31 2.95
CA PHE A 81 -7.80 7.40 4.13
C PHE A 81 -7.28 6.52 5.28
N LEU A 82 -6.91 5.27 4.99
CA LEU A 82 -6.33 4.36 5.99
C LEU A 82 -4.98 4.89 6.49
N SER A 83 -4.13 5.41 5.60
CA SER A 83 -2.84 5.99 6.01
C SER A 83 -3.03 7.15 6.99
N GLN A 84 -4.00 8.04 6.71
CA GLN A 84 -4.35 9.16 7.59
C GLN A 84 -4.97 8.69 8.92
N LEU A 85 -5.84 7.67 8.90
CA LEU A 85 -6.44 7.12 10.12
C LEU A 85 -5.40 6.48 11.06
N PHE A 86 -4.40 5.81 10.51
CA PHE A 86 -3.36 5.11 11.29
C PHE A 86 -2.11 5.97 11.54
N GLY A 87 -2.06 7.20 11.02
CA GLY A 87 -0.94 8.13 11.25
C GLY A 87 0.37 7.73 10.58
N ILE A 88 0.31 7.03 9.44
CA ILE A 88 1.44 6.55 8.64
C ILE A 88 1.62 7.31 7.33
#